data_AF-A0A6A5DE34-F1
#
_entry.id   AF-A0A6A5DE34-F1
#
_cell.length_a   1.000
_cell.length_b   1.000
_cell.length_c   1.000
_cell.angle_alpha   90.00
_cell.angle_beta   90.00
_cell.angle_gamma   90.00
#
_symmetry.space_group_name_H-M   'P 1'
#
loop_
_entity.id
_entity.type
_entity.pdbx_description
1 polymer ?
#
loop_
_entity_poly.entity_id
_entity_poly.type
_entity_poly.pdbx_seq_one_letter_code
_entity_poly.pdbx_strand_id
1 'polypeptide(L)'
;MFVVLSALIVACLDQIVCFGVGPVTSPATFRIGSNDSNILLQGYINITLAYTKVQKPPVVVSIDSATQGGFQVSGYFEKEIESLDLSWKTDWSNSTWNLTFQFAKSENSYNLSGISLLYELDDLPGLRYASNNRSLFSVTIGSYYSCQAEQNIVLNHSTPNPVTVKLTLSQLRVQAFRHGLEPEFNGIMVQCLLDYHLDRVVPIVIGISLAVMIIVALIAFIITSRRNRNISGSSGSGGYQQI
;
A
#
# COMPACT_ATOMS: atom_id res chain seq x y z
N MET A 1 -5.48 -15.51 -56.74
CA MET A 1 -4.75 -14.36 -56.18
C MET A 1 -5.52 -13.88 -54.95
N PHE A 2 -5.04 -14.30 -53.78
CA PHE A 2 -5.13 -13.73 -52.43
C PHE A 2 -6.40 -12.97 -51.92
N VAL A 3 -6.98 -13.55 -50.85
CA VAL A 3 -7.41 -12.96 -49.54
C VAL A 3 -8.73 -12.16 -49.53
N VAL A 4 -9.87 -12.72 -49.11
CA VAL A 4 -10.38 -12.85 -47.72
C VAL A 4 -10.47 -11.53 -46.95
N LEU A 5 -11.67 -10.94 -46.86
CA LEU A 5 -12.08 -10.18 -45.67
C LEU A 5 -13.58 -10.37 -45.41
N SER A 6 -13.87 -11.56 -44.92
CA SER A 6 -15.07 -11.88 -44.16
C SER A 6 -15.08 -11.16 -42.80
N ALA A 7 -16.28 -10.84 -42.32
CA ALA A 7 -16.63 -10.55 -40.92
C ALA A 7 -16.32 -9.14 -40.37
N LEU A 8 -17.09 -8.15 -40.84
CA LEU A 8 -17.49 -7.00 -40.01
C LEU A 8 -18.71 -7.42 -39.16
N ILE A 9 -18.46 -8.33 -38.22
CA ILE A 9 -19.33 -8.57 -37.06
C ILE A 9 -18.40 -8.65 -35.86
N VAL A 10 -18.07 -7.49 -35.29
CA VAL A 10 -17.67 -7.43 -33.89
C VAL A 10 -18.74 -6.59 -33.21
N ALA A 11 -19.53 -7.31 -32.42
CA ALA A 11 -20.60 -6.80 -31.61
C ALA A 11 -20.11 -5.65 -30.72
N CYS A 12 -20.67 -4.46 -30.94
CA CYS A 12 -20.61 -3.35 -29.99
C CYS A 12 -21.81 -3.50 -29.05
N LEU A 13 -21.74 -4.48 -28.15
CA LEU A 13 -22.74 -4.69 -27.11
C LEU A 13 -22.03 -5.21 -25.85
N ASP A 14 -21.34 -4.29 -25.18
CA ASP A 14 -21.42 -4.09 -23.73
C ASP A 14 -20.51 -2.91 -23.37
N GLN A 15 -20.91 -2.17 -22.35
CA GLN A 15 -20.21 -0.98 -21.85
C GLN A 15 -18.73 -1.29 -21.55
N ILE A 16 -17.85 -0.99 -22.49
CA ILE A 16 -16.42 -0.84 -22.22
C ILE A 16 -16.11 0.61 -22.53
N VAL A 17 -16.06 1.39 -21.45
CA VAL A 17 -15.39 2.68 -21.40
C VAL A 17 -14.04 2.47 -22.07
N CYS A 18 -13.84 3.09 -23.23
CA CYS A 18 -12.50 3.32 -23.76
C CYS A 18 -11.80 4.24 -22.76
N PHE A 19 -11.27 3.67 -21.67
CA PHE A 19 -10.24 4.33 -20.91
C PHE A 19 -9.12 4.55 -21.90
N GLY A 20 -8.93 5.80 -22.33
CA GLY A 20 -7.67 6.23 -22.88
C GLY A 20 -6.63 5.76 -21.88
N VAL A 21 -5.85 4.77 -22.28
CA VAL A 21 -4.76 4.24 -21.47
C VAL A 21 -3.77 5.39 -21.41
N GLY A 22 -3.89 6.23 -20.37
CA GLY A 22 -2.78 7.08 -19.95
C GLY A 22 -1.53 6.20 -19.83
N PRO A 23 -0.32 6.78 -19.95
CA PRO A 23 0.90 5.99 -19.87
C PRO A 23 0.78 5.05 -18.66
N VAL A 24 0.88 3.74 -18.90
CA VAL A 24 0.83 2.75 -17.82
C VAL A 24 2.09 2.97 -17.01
N THR A 25 2.01 3.82 -15.99
CA THR A 25 3.11 4.10 -15.09
C THR A 25 3.38 2.82 -14.30
N SER A 26 4.64 2.41 -14.28
CA SER A 26 5.10 1.24 -13.52
C SER A 26 5.81 1.70 -12.24
N PRO A 27 6.01 0.82 -11.25
CA PRO A 27 6.71 1.20 -10.02
C PRO A 27 8.16 1.65 -10.31
N ALA A 28 8.63 2.67 -9.59
CA ALA A 28 10.04 3.06 -9.64
C ALA A 28 10.92 1.92 -9.10
N THR A 29 12.14 1.79 -9.61
CA THR A 29 13.10 0.78 -9.13
C THR A 29 14.45 1.43 -8.87
N PHE A 30 14.87 1.43 -7.61
CA PHE A 30 16.13 1.96 -7.14
C PHE A 30 17.06 0.83 -6.72
N ARG A 31 18.32 0.95 -7.12
CA ARG A 31 19.37 -0.03 -6.87
C ARG A 31 20.62 0.70 -6.40
N ILE A 32 21.22 0.22 -5.32
CA ILE A 32 22.50 0.72 -4.86
C ILE A 32 23.23 -0.41 -4.14
N GLY A 33 24.51 -0.58 -4.43
CA GLY A 33 25.31 -1.61 -3.80
C GLY A 33 26.78 -1.26 -3.75
N SER A 34 27.48 -1.92 -2.84
CA SER A 34 28.92 -2.02 -2.73
C SER A 34 29.36 -3.43 -3.15
N ASN A 35 30.65 -3.75 -3.00
CA ASN A 35 31.20 -5.05 -3.40
C ASN A 35 30.54 -6.24 -2.66
N ASP A 36 30.14 -6.05 -1.40
CA ASP A 36 29.64 -7.12 -0.53
C ASP A 36 28.15 -7.00 -0.17
N SER A 37 27.53 -5.83 -0.38
CA SER A 37 26.12 -5.63 -0.04
C SER A 37 25.38 -4.73 -1.02
N ASN A 38 24.06 -4.92 -1.14
CA ASN A 38 23.19 -4.25 -2.09
C ASN A 38 21.77 -4.08 -1.52
N ILE A 39 21.15 -2.95 -1.86
CA ILE A 39 19.75 -2.63 -1.60
C ILE A 39 19.01 -2.49 -2.94
N LEU A 40 17.90 -3.21 -3.03
CA LEU A 40 16.92 -3.11 -4.11
C LEU A 40 15.58 -2.66 -3.53
N LEU A 41 15.08 -1.53 -4.00
CA LEU A 41 13.78 -0.98 -3.64
C LEU A 41 12.95 -0.77 -4.91
N GLN A 42 11.71 -1.25 -4.91
CA GLN A 42 10.75 -1.03 -6.00
C GLN A 42 9.41 -0.61 -5.41
N GLY A 43 8.74 0.38 -5.99
CA GLY A 43 7.42 0.81 -5.52
C GLY A 43 7.01 2.18 -6.06
N TYR A 44 5.78 2.58 -5.74
CA TYR A 44 5.36 3.97 -5.90
C TYR A 44 5.54 4.72 -4.59
N ILE A 45 6.15 5.90 -4.67
CA ILE A 45 6.45 6.72 -3.51
C ILE A 45 5.82 8.10 -3.75
N ASN A 46 4.86 8.47 -2.91
CA ASN A 46 4.23 9.78 -2.93
C ASN A 46 4.53 10.54 -1.64
N ILE A 47 5.19 11.68 -1.74
CA ILE A 47 5.48 12.58 -0.63
C ILE A 47 4.49 13.74 -0.71
N THR A 48 3.77 14.00 0.37
CA THR A 48 2.82 15.09 0.49
C THR A 48 3.21 15.98 1.65
N LEU A 49 3.48 17.26 1.36
CA LEU A 49 3.78 18.29 2.35
C LEU A 49 2.57 19.23 2.44
N ALA A 50 1.86 19.20 3.58
CA ALA A 50 0.66 19.99 3.80
C ALA A 50 0.89 21.07 4.86
N TYR A 51 0.52 22.32 4.55
CA TYR A 51 0.62 23.44 5.48
C TYR A 51 -0.48 23.37 6.54
N THR A 52 -0.14 23.46 7.82
CA THR A 52 -1.09 23.29 8.93
C THR A 52 -1.81 24.57 9.33
N LYS A 53 -1.19 25.73 9.12
CA LYS A 53 -1.71 27.04 9.55
C LYS A 53 -2.17 27.94 8.42
N VAL A 54 -1.91 27.56 7.17
CA VAL A 54 -2.18 28.36 5.98
C VAL A 54 -2.97 27.49 5.00
N GLN A 55 -4.04 28.03 4.42
CA GLN A 55 -4.79 27.37 3.34
C GLN A 55 -4.01 27.48 2.03
N LYS A 56 -2.87 26.78 1.96
CA LYS A 56 -2.06 26.65 0.74
C LYS A 56 -2.22 25.21 0.22
N PRO A 57 -2.29 24.99 -1.11
CA PRO A 57 -2.27 23.64 -1.66
C PRO A 57 -1.01 22.87 -1.19
N PRO A 58 -1.15 21.56 -0.94
CA PRO A 58 -0.01 20.74 -0.53
C PRO A 58 0.99 20.60 -1.69
N VAL A 59 2.28 20.55 -1.35
CA VAL A 59 3.33 20.19 -2.31
C VAL A 59 3.37 18.66 -2.39
N VAL A 60 3.24 18.11 -3.60
CA VAL A 60 3.24 16.67 -3.85
C VAL A 60 4.41 16.31 -4.74
N VAL A 61 5.18 15.31 -4.32
CA VAL A 61 6.26 14.70 -5.11
C VAL A 61 5.91 13.23 -5.33
N SER A 62 5.75 12.85 -6.59
CA SER A 62 5.42 11.48 -6.99
C SER A 62 6.61 10.82 -7.69
N ILE A 63 6.99 9.66 -7.19
CA ILE A 63 8.11 8.87 -7.69
C ILE A 63 7.56 7.57 -8.28
N ASP A 64 7.71 7.44 -9.59
CA ASP A 64 7.32 6.30 -10.41
C ASP A 64 8.38 6.03 -11.49
N SER A 65 8.12 5.09 -12.40
CA SER A 65 9.09 4.77 -13.45
C SER A 65 9.36 5.90 -14.45
N ALA A 66 8.47 6.88 -14.58
CA ALA A 66 8.65 8.03 -15.45
C ALA A 66 9.49 9.13 -14.76
N THR A 67 9.34 9.30 -13.44
CA THR A 67 10.05 10.36 -12.69
C THR A 67 11.35 9.90 -12.02
N GLN A 68 11.57 8.59 -11.84
CA GLN A 68 12.74 8.04 -11.15
C GLN A 68 14.09 8.54 -11.70
N GLY A 69 14.18 8.90 -12.99
CA GLY A 69 15.40 9.41 -13.62
C GLY A 69 15.86 10.78 -13.11
N GLY A 70 15.00 11.52 -12.40
CA GLY A 70 15.33 12.80 -11.77
C GLY A 70 16.01 12.68 -10.40
N PHE A 71 16.12 11.45 -9.86
CA PHE A 71 16.65 11.20 -8.52
C PHE A 71 18.06 10.61 -8.59
N GLN A 72 19.00 11.24 -7.89
CA GLN A 72 20.33 10.70 -7.66
C GLN A 72 20.28 9.69 -6.52
N VAL A 73 20.75 8.48 -6.77
CA VAL A 73 20.75 7.39 -5.79
C VAL A 73 22.11 7.31 -5.11
N SER A 74 22.12 7.36 -3.79
CA SER A 74 23.29 7.09 -2.95
C SER A 74 22.91 6.17 -1.79
N GLY A 75 23.88 5.76 -0.99
CA GLY A 75 23.62 4.94 0.19
C GLY A 75 24.89 4.68 0.98
N TYR A 76 24.72 4.27 2.24
CA TYR A 76 25.80 3.75 3.07
C TYR A 76 25.60 2.24 3.31
N PHE A 77 26.71 1.50 3.43
CA PHE A 77 26.71 0.06 3.65
C PHE A 77 27.65 -0.29 4.80
N GLU A 78 27.09 -0.44 5.99
CA GLU A 78 27.80 -0.92 7.17
C GLU A 78 27.30 -2.31 7.54
N LYS A 79 28.01 -2.98 8.46
CA LYS A 79 27.67 -4.36 8.87
C LYS A 79 26.28 -4.49 9.48
N GLU A 80 25.82 -3.45 10.18
CA GLU A 80 24.57 -3.45 10.95
C GLU A 80 23.52 -2.50 10.36
N ILE A 81 23.93 -1.53 9.54
CA ILE A 81 23.02 -0.51 9.02
C ILE A 81 23.32 -0.28 7.54
N GLU A 82 22.27 -0.15 6.74
CA GLU A 82 22.34 0.28 5.35
C GLU A 82 21.37 1.43 5.09
N SER A 83 21.66 2.29 4.11
CA SER A 83 20.67 3.25 3.59
C SER A 83 20.54 3.24 2.10
N LEU A 84 19.34 3.61 1.68
CA LEU A 84 19.06 4.10 0.34
C LEU A 84 18.66 5.58 0.46
N ASP A 85 19.45 6.44 -0.17
CA ASP A 85 19.26 7.88 -0.21
C ASP A 85 18.87 8.30 -1.62
N LEU A 86 17.72 8.97 -1.75
CA LEU A 86 17.23 9.54 -3.00
C LEU A 86 17.35 11.05 -2.92
N SER A 87 18.28 11.62 -3.67
CA SER A 87 18.57 13.05 -3.68
C SER A 87 18.09 13.71 -4.97
N TRP A 88 17.40 14.85 -4.88
CA TRP A 88 16.95 15.60 -6.05
C TRP A 88 16.91 17.10 -5.74
N LYS A 89 16.81 17.91 -6.80
CA LYS A 89 16.57 19.35 -6.69
C LYS A 89 15.17 19.64 -7.21
N THR A 90 14.53 20.63 -6.62
CA THR A 90 13.27 21.17 -7.11
C THR A 90 13.54 22.39 -7.97
N ASP A 91 12.65 22.72 -8.90
CA ASP A 91 12.83 23.86 -9.80
C ASP A 91 12.87 25.22 -9.08
N TRP A 92 12.34 25.26 -7.86
CA TRP A 92 12.13 26.47 -7.08
C TRP A 92 13.03 26.57 -5.85
N SER A 93 13.83 25.53 -5.52
CA SER A 93 14.80 25.56 -4.41
C SER A 93 16.21 25.24 -4.89
N ASN A 94 17.20 26.04 -4.46
CA ASN A 94 18.61 25.73 -4.69
C ASN A 94 19.13 24.59 -3.80
N SER A 95 18.42 24.28 -2.72
CA SER A 95 18.75 23.19 -1.82
C SER A 95 18.42 21.82 -2.41
N THR A 96 19.30 20.86 -2.14
CA THR A 96 19.09 19.46 -2.49
C THR A 96 18.19 18.81 -1.43
N TRP A 97 17.06 18.27 -1.89
CA TRP A 97 16.19 17.44 -1.09
C TRP A 97 16.75 16.02 -1.01
N ASN A 98 16.53 15.33 0.11
CA ASN A 98 17.00 13.96 0.29
C ASN A 98 15.97 13.14 1.06
N LEU A 99 15.55 12.01 0.49
CA LEU A 99 14.71 10.99 1.13
C LEU A 99 15.58 9.77 1.45
N THR A 100 15.72 9.48 2.74
CA THR A 100 16.54 8.38 3.25
C THR A 100 15.66 7.27 3.79
N PHE A 101 15.85 6.05 3.28
CA PHE A 101 15.37 4.80 3.88
C PHE A 101 16.52 4.13 4.61
N GLN A 102 16.36 3.88 5.91
CA GLN A 102 17.37 3.27 6.76
C GLN A 102 16.96 1.86 7.14
N PHE A 103 17.84 0.91 6.86
CA PHE A 103 17.67 -0.49 7.20
C PHE A 103 18.61 -0.88 8.33
N ALA A 104 18.11 -1.54 9.36
CA ALA A 104 18.93 -2.08 10.44
C ALA A 104 18.88 -3.61 10.43
N LYS A 105 20.05 -4.22 10.54
CA LYS A 105 20.24 -5.66 10.65
C LYS A 105 20.24 -6.08 12.11
N SER A 106 19.55 -7.17 12.37
CA SER A 106 19.60 -7.96 13.60
C SER A 106 20.26 -9.32 13.28
N GLU A 107 20.30 -10.26 14.23
CA GLU A 107 21.04 -11.52 14.09
C GLU A 107 20.75 -12.23 12.75
N ASN A 108 19.46 -12.49 12.47
CA ASN A 108 19.01 -13.19 11.25
C ASN A 108 17.94 -12.43 10.45
N SER A 109 17.64 -11.19 10.82
CA SER A 109 16.59 -10.39 10.17
C SER A 109 17.06 -8.97 9.94
N TYR A 110 16.37 -8.25 9.07
CA TYR A 110 16.52 -6.81 8.94
C TYR A 110 15.15 -6.14 8.98
N ASN A 111 15.16 -4.87 9.36
CA ASN A 111 13.98 -4.03 9.38
C ASN A 111 14.23 -2.70 8.67
N LEU A 112 13.16 -2.04 8.24
CA LEU A 112 13.18 -0.64 7.85
C LEU A 112 13.01 0.19 9.14
N SER A 113 14.13 0.54 9.76
CA SER A 113 14.17 1.17 11.09
C SER A 113 13.81 2.65 11.06
N GLY A 114 14.04 3.32 9.95
CA GLY A 114 13.78 4.75 9.83
C GLY A 114 13.53 5.21 8.40
N ILE A 115 12.69 6.22 8.27
CA ILE A 115 12.59 7.02 7.05
C ILE A 115 12.75 8.48 7.44
N SER A 116 13.55 9.22 6.68
CA SER A 116 13.68 10.66 6.88
C SER A 116 13.68 11.44 5.58
N LEU A 117 13.19 12.67 5.66
CA LEU A 117 13.13 13.62 4.56
C LEU A 117 13.80 14.92 4.99
N LEU A 118 14.79 15.32 4.19
CA LEU A 118 15.41 16.63 4.22
C LEU A 118 14.86 17.46 3.07
N TYR A 119 14.26 18.61 3.37
CA TYR A 119 13.58 19.43 2.37
C TYR A 119 13.64 20.92 2.72
N GLU A 120 13.39 21.78 1.74
CA GLU A 120 13.24 23.22 1.91
C GLU A 120 12.09 23.71 1.03
N LEU A 121 11.23 24.60 1.56
CA LEU A 121 10.09 25.18 0.83
C LEU A 121 10.39 26.64 0.49
N ASP A 122 9.99 27.12 -0.69
CA ASP A 122 10.26 28.51 -1.15
C ASP A 122 9.72 29.55 -0.15
N ASP A 123 8.46 29.39 0.25
CA ASP A 123 7.81 30.25 1.24
C ASP A 123 8.35 30.10 2.68
N LEU A 124 9.14 29.06 2.96
CA LEU A 124 9.66 28.73 4.28
C LEU A 124 11.16 28.42 4.18
N PRO A 125 11.99 29.46 3.99
CA PRO A 125 13.43 29.29 3.81
C PRO A 125 14.05 28.61 5.02
N GLY A 126 15.08 27.82 4.77
CA GLY A 126 15.76 26.98 5.74
C GLY A 126 15.44 25.50 5.56
N LEU A 127 16.50 24.70 5.62
CA LEU A 127 16.43 23.24 5.57
C LEU A 127 15.63 22.69 6.75
N ARG A 128 14.70 21.79 6.46
CA ARG A 128 13.82 21.13 7.42
C ARG A 128 14.04 19.63 7.36
N TYR A 129 14.03 19.02 8.54
CA TYR A 129 14.17 17.58 8.71
C TYR A 129 12.89 17.00 9.30
N ALA A 130 12.36 15.96 8.67
CA ALA A 130 11.25 15.16 9.17
C ALA A 130 11.67 13.70 9.19
N SER A 131 11.35 12.95 10.25
CA SER A 131 11.67 11.53 10.31
C SER A 131 10.59 10.70 11.00
N ASN A 132 10.60 9.42 10.70
CA ASN A 132 9.83 8.41 11.41
C ASN A 132 10.76 7.23 11.68
N ASN A 133 11.09 7.03 12.94
CA ASN A 133 12.02 5.98 13.41
C ASN A 133 11.27 4.73 13.88
N ARG A 134 10.06 4.50 13.37
CA ARG A 134 9.28 3.30 13.67
C ARG A 134 9.65 2.22 12.67
N SER A 135 10.02 1.05 13.21
CA SER A 135 10.20 -0.15 12.40
C SER A 135 8.91 -0.49 11.64
N LEU A 136 8.96 -0.42 10.31
CA LEU A 136 7.79 -0.64 9.45
C LEU A 136 7.52 -2.13 9.18
N PHE A 137 8.59 -2.90 9.01
CA PHE A 137 8.53 -4.34 8.81
C PHE A 137 9.82 -4.99 9.31
N SER A 138 9.77 -6.29 9.56
CA SER A 138 10.95 -7.11 9.84
C SER A 138 10.88 -8.37 8.98
N VAL A 139 11.96 -8.70 8.28
CA VAL A 139 12.05 -9.88 7.41
C VAL A 139 13.41 -10.55 7.56
N THR A 140 13.48 -11.85 7.34
CA THR A 140 14.72 -12.63 7.44
C THR A 140 15.72 -12.20 6.37
N ILE A 141 17.01 -12.18 6.70
CA ILE A 141 18.08 -11.91 5.72
C ILE A 141 18.02 -12.94 4.58
N GLY A 142 18.20 -12.48 3.34
CA GLY A 142 18.03 -13.31 2.15
C GLY A 142 16.57 -13.48 1.70
N SER A 143 15.61 -12.89 2.41
CA SER A 143 14.22 -12.72 1.97
C SER A 143 13.95 -11.26 1.58
N TYR A 144 12.84 -11.03 0.90
CA TYR A 144 12.41 -9.68 0.51
C TYR A 144 11.00 -9.39 1.02
N TYR A 145 10.78 -8.13 1.39
CA TYR A 145 9.47 -7.63 1.78
C TYR A 145 8.66 -7.25 0.53
N SER A 146 7.35 -7.52 0.55
CA SER A 146 6.42 -7.17 -0.52
C SER A 146 5.09 -6.71 0.10
N CYS A 147 4.63 -5.51 -0.25
CA CYS A 147 3.35 -4.98 0.19
C CYS A 147 2.64 -4.28 -0.97
N GLN A 148 1.51 -4.84 -1.41
CA GLN A 148 0.73 -4.28 -2.50
C GLN A 148 -0.16 -3.11 -2.03
N ALA A 149 -0.68 -3.21 -0.82
CA ALA A 149 -1.54 -2.23 -0.20
C ALA A 149 -0.82 -0.89 0.02
N GLU A 150 -1.62 0.18 0.04
CA GLU A 150 -1.13 1.53 0.33
C GLU A 150 -0.76 1.68 1.81
N GLN A 151 0.47 2.12 2.07
CA GLN A 151 1.01 2.40 3.39
C GLN A 151 1.17 3.90 3.58
N ASN A 152 0.51 4.43 4.60
CA ASN A 152 0.51 5.84 4.93
C ASN A 152 1.40 6.09 6.16
N ILE A 153 2.51 6.80 5.98
CA ILE A 153 3.54 7.04 6.99
C ILE A 153 3.65 8.54 7.22
N VAL A 154 3.43 8.99 8.45
CA VAL A 154 3.63 10.39 8.82
C VAL A 154 5.07 10.57 9.31
N LEU A 155 5.79 11.55 8.76
CA LEU A 155 7.12 11.93 9.23
C LEU A 155 6.98 13.08 10.23
N ASN A 156 7.58 12.92 11.40
CA ASN A 156 7.51 13.88 12.50
C ASN A 156 8.69 14.84 12.45
N HIS A 157 8.46 16.07 12.90
CA HIS A 157 9.51 17.07 13.07
C HIS A 157 10.01 17.08 14.50
N SER A 158 11.32 17.25 14.71
CA SER A 158 11.90 17.41 16.06
C SER A 158 11.52 18.74 16.72
N THR A 159 11.17 19.75 15.92
CA THR A 159 10.72 21.07 16.37
C THR A 159 9.34 21.39 15.78
N PRO A 160 8.56 22.30 16.42
CA PRO A 160 7.27 22.71 15.87
C PRO A 160 7.41 23.25 14.45
N ASN A 161 6.76 22.60 13.49
CA ASN A 161 6.83 22.94 12.08
C ASN A 161 5.42 23.25 11.55
N PRO A 162 5.23 24.34 10.78
CA PRO A 162 3.95 24.65 10.14
C PRO A 162 3.58 23.71 8.98
N VAL A 163 4.34 22.64 8.75
CA VAL A 163 4.14 21.67 7.67
C VAL A 163 4.06 20.26 8.25
N THR A 164 3.10 19.48 7.75
CA THR A 164 2.97 18.05 8.00
C THR A 164 3.48 17.29 6.78
N VAL A 165 4.35 16.32 6.99
CA VAL A 165 4.91 15.49 5.93
C VAL A 165 4.31 14.10 6.01
N LYS A 166 3.66 13.68 4.92
CA LYS A 166 3.07 12.36 4.76
C LYS A 166 3.74 11.65 3.58
N LEU A 167 4.25 10.47 3.83
CA LEU A 167 4.80 9.55 2.84
C LEU A 167 3.80 8.43 2.60
N THR A 168 3.47 8.19 1.33
CA THR A 168 2.55 7.14 0.90
C THR A 168 3.32 6.18 0.01
N LEU A 169 3.43 4.92 0.43
CA LEU A 169 4.12 3.86 -0.31
C LEU A 169 3.08 2.86 -0.82
N SER A 170 3.18 2.42 -2.07
CA SER A 170 2.31 1.35 -2.59
C SER A 170 3.07 0.44 -3.56
N GLN A 171 2.63 -0.81 -3.66
CA GLN A 171 3.34 -1.87 -4.41
C GLN A 171 4.83 -1.96 -4.03
N LEU A 172 5.12 -1.77 -2.75
CA LEU A 172 6.46 -1.67 -2.21
C LEU A 172 7.09 -3.06 -2.13
N ARG A 173 8.26 -3.22 -2.74
CA ARG A 173 9.14 -4.37 -2.62
C ARG A 173 10.53 -3.91 -2.21
N VAL A 174 11.09 -4.53 -1.18
CA VAL A 174 12.37 -4.12 -0.63
C VAL A 174 13.21 -5.33 -0.27
N GLN A 175 14.49 -5.27 -0.62
CA GLN A 175 15.50 -6.20 -0.21
C GLN A 175 16.78 -5.45 0.15
N ALA A 176 17.22 -5.59 1.40
CA ALA A 176 18.48 -5.02 1.91
C ALA A 176 19.42 -6.15 2.36
N PHE A 177 20.68 -5.81 2.68
CA PHE A 177 21.72 -6.74 3.14
C PHE A 177 21.95 -7.92 2.18
N ARG A 178 21.84 -7.66 0.88
CA ARG A 178 21.97 -8.68 -0.17
C ARG A 178 23.42 -8.81 -0.63
N HIS A 179 23.94 -10.03 -0.69
CA HIS A 179 25.19 -10.30 -1.38
C HIS A 179 24.98 -10.29 -2.91
N GLY A 180 25.76 -9.46 -3.62
CA GLY A 180 25.77 -9.36 -5.08
C GLY A 180 24.82 -8.31 -5.69
N LEU A 181 25.06 -8.00 -6.96
CA LEU A 181 24.38 -6.93 -7.72
C LEU A 181 23.30 -7.44 -8.68
N GLU A 182 22.78 -8.64 -8.43
CA GLU A 182 21.72 -9.23 -9.24
C GLU A 182 20.52 -8.28 -9.36
N PRO A 183 19.88 -8.18 -10.55
CA PRO A 183 18.85 -7.20 -10.82
C PRO A 183 17.51 -7.53 -10.16
N GLU A 184 17.26 -8.79 -9.83
CA GLU A 184 15.96 -9.30 -9.37
C GLU A 184 15.91 -9.52 -7.87
N PHE A 185 14.70 -9.52 -7.30
CA PHE A 185 14.49 -9.90 -5.91
C PHE A 185 14.72 -11.39 -5.73
N ASN A 186 15.55 -11.78 -4.77
CA ASN A 186 15.87 -13.18 -4.52
C ASN A 186 15.39 -13.65 -3.16
N GLY A 187 15.05 -14.93 -3.07
CA GLY A 187 14.63 -15.59 -1.83
C GLY A 187 13.13 -15.54 -1.59
N ILE A 188 12.74 -15.68 -0.32
CA ILE A 188 11.33 -15.83 0.07
C ILE A 188 10.65 -14.46 0.10
N MET A 189 9.45 -14.37 -0.47
CA MET A 189 8.60 -13.19 -0.39
C MET A 189 7.86 -13.16 0.96
N VAL A 190 8.03 -12.09 1.72
CA VAL A 190 7.26 -11.83 2.95
C VAL A 190 6.23 -10.75 2.68
N GLN A 191 4.95 -11.10 2.76
CA GLN A 191 3.83 -10.18 2.52
C GLN A 191 3.50 -9.34 3.75
N CYS A 192 2.99 -8.12 3.54
CA CYS A 192 2.49 -7.28 4.62
C CYS A 192 1.09 -7.69 5.12
N LEU A 193 0.77 -7.36 6.37
CA LEU A 193 -0.55 -7.66 6.93
C LEU A 193 -1.70 -6.91 6.21
N LEU A 194 -1.41 -5.74 5.62
CA LEU A 194 -2.42 -4.94 4.93
C LEU A 194 -2.92 -5.62 3.65
N ASP A 195 -2.11 -6.45 3.00
CA ASP A 195 -2.51 -7.21 1.81
C ASP A 195 -3.57 -8.28 2.13
N TYR A 196 -3.73 -8.65 3.41
CA TYR A 196 -4.68 -9.67 3.82
C TYR A 196 -6.15 -9.18 3.79
N HIS A 197 -6.39 -7.86 3.71
CA HIS A 197 -7.55 -7.29 4.39
C HIS A 197 -8.84 -7.03 3.60
N LEU A 198 -8.96 -7.28 2.31
CA LEU A 198 -10.23 -6.99 1.61
C LEU A 198 -10.78 -8.17 0.81
N ASP A 199 -10.00 -8.77 -0.07
CA ASP A 199 -10.59 -9.73 -1.04
C ASP A 199 -10.82 -11.13 -0.47
N ARG A 200 -10.08 -11.53 0.58
CA ARG A 200 -10.26 -12.83 1.24
C ARG A 200 -11.21 -12.80 2.43
N VAL A 201 -11.33 -11.67 3.12
CA VAL A 201 -12.18 -11.54 4.31
C VAL A 201 -13.66 -11.44 3.91
N VAL A 202 -13.97 -10.73 2.82
CA VAL A 202 -15.36 -10.54 2.36
C VAL A 202 -16.09 -11.88 2.11
N PRO A 203 -15.53 -12.85 1.35
CA PRO A 203 -16.18 -14.15 1.17
C PRO A 203 -16.40 -14.93 2.48
N ILE A 204 -15.48 -14.84 3.45
CA ILE A 204 -15.58 -15.55 4.73
C ILE A 204 -16.73 -14.97 5.58
N VAL A 205 -16.84 -13.64 5.64
CA VAL A 205 -17.90 -12.96 6.40
C VAL A 205 -19.27 -13.24 5.80
N ILE A 206 -19.39 -13.25 4.47
CA ILE A 206 -20.63 -13.61 3.77
C ILE A 206 -21.01 -15.07 4.08
N GLY A 207 -20.04 -15.99 4.07
CA GLY A 207 -20.27 -17.40 4.40
C GLY A 207 -20.83 -17.62 5.81
N ILE A 208 -20.24 -16.96 6.81
CA ILE A 208 -20.70 -17.05 8.20
C ILE A 208 -22.10 -16.44 8.36
N SER A 209 -22.35 -15.29 7.73
CA SER A 209 -23.66 -14.60 7.80
C SER A 209 -24.79 -15.46 7.23
N LEU A 210 -24.56 -16.12 6.10
CA LEU A 210 -25.52 -17.03 5.49
C LEU A 210 -25.80 -18.27 6.35
N ALA A 211 -24.75 -18.87 6.94
CA ALA A 211 -24.90 -20.02 7.82
C ALA A 211 -25.73 -19.70 9.07
N VAL A 212 -25.45 -18.56 9.71
CA VAL A 212 -26.21 -18.11 10.90
C VAL A 212 -27.68 -17.86 10.55
N MET A 213 -27.97 -17.20 9.43
CA MET A 213 -29.34 -16.95 8.98
C MET A 213 -30.13 -18.25 8.76
N ILE A 214 -29.51 -19.27 8.16
CA ILE A 214 -30.14 -20.58 7.94
C ILE A 214 -30.44 -21.27 9.28
N ILE A 215 -29.48 -21.25 10.22
CA ILE A 215 -29.67 -21.87 11.54
C ILE A 215 -30.85 -21.22 12.28
N VAL A 216 -30.93 -19.89 12.26
CA VAL A 216 -32.04 -19.14 12.88
C VAL A 216 -33.38 -19.50 12.23
N ALA A 217 -33.44 -19.56 10.90
CA ALA A 217 -34.64 -19.95 10.17
C ALA A 217 -35.10 -21.38 10.52
N LEU A 218 -34.16 -22.33 10.65
CA LEU A 218 -34.47 -23.71 11.04
C LEU A 218 -35.03 -23.79 12.46
N ILE A 219 -34.45 -23.05 13.42
CA ILE A 219 -34.95 -23.00 14.79
C ILE A 219 -36.39 -22.45 14.82
N ALA A 220 -36.65 -21.35 14.11
CA ALA A 220 -37.98 -20.75 14.01
C ALA A 220 -39.01 -21.70 13.36
N PHE A 221 -38.60 -22.40 12.30
CA PHE A 221 -39.44 -23.39 11.63
C PHE A 221 -39.79 -24.55 12.56
N ILE A 222 -38.83 -25.08 13.31
CA ILE A 222 -39.06 -26.18 14.26
C ILE A 222 -40.05 -25.76 15.35
N ILE A 223 -39.92 -24.56 15.92
CA ILE A 223 -40.86 -24.06 16.95
C ILE A 223 -42.27 -23.92 16.37
N THR A 224 -42.39 -23.34 15.16
CA THR A 224 -43.68 -23.13 14.49
C THR A 224 -44.35 -24.45 14.11
N SER A 225 -43.58 -25.41 13.58
CA SER A 225 -44.06 -26.74 13.22
C SER A 225 -44.48 -27.56 14.45
N ARG A 226 -43.73 -27.44 15.56
CA ARG A 226 -44.07 -28.09 16.83
C ARG A 226 -45.38 -27.52 17.40
N ARG A 227 -45.61 -26.21 17.26
CA ARG A 227 -46.90 -25.59 17.63
C ARG A 227 -48.04 -26.09 16.75
N ASN A 228 -47.81 -26.25 15.45
CA ASN A 228 -48.85 -26.72 14.53
C ASN A 228 -49.23 -28.20 14.74
N ARG A 229 -48.29 -29.05 15.14
CA ARG A 229 -48.58 -30.47 15.47
C ARG A 229 -49.39 -30.61 16.77
N ASN A 230 -49.29 -29.66 17.69
CA ASN A 230 -50.12 -29.62 18.91
C ASN A 230 -51.53 -29.01 18.66
N ILE A 231 -51.81 -28.49 17.46
CA ILE A 231 -53.09 -27.87 17.08
C ILE A 231 -53.98 -28.81 16.24
N SER A 232 -53.50 -30.01 15.88
CA SER A 232 -54.37 -31.08 15.36
C SER A 232 -55.27 -31.73 16.43
N GLY A 233 -55.39 -31.11 17.62
CA GLY A 233 -56.14 -31.61 18.77
C GLY A 233 -56.74 -30.52 19.65
N SER A 234 -57.25 -29.42 19.11
CA SER A 234 -58.33 -28.66 19.75
C SER A 234 -58.97 -27.65 18.79
N SER A 235 -60.25 -27.87 18.49
CA SER A 235 -61.16 -26.87 17.91
C SER A 235 -61.52 -25.79 18.94
N GLY A 236 -61.84 -24.58 18.46
CA GLY A 236 -62.60 -23.56 19.20
C GLY A 236 -61.98 -22.17 19.10
N SER A 237 -62.54 -21.28 18.26
CA SER A 237 -63.47 -20.20 18.65
C SER A 237 -62.73 -19.05 19.36
N GLY A 238 -62.63 -17.81 18.88
CA GLY A 238 -63.56 -16.95 18.15
C GLY A 238 -63.41 -15.56 18.80
N GLY A 239 -63.58 -14.47 18.04
CA GLY A 239 -63.69 -13.13 18.65
C GLY A 239 -63.08 -11.99 17.84
N TYR A 240 -63.93 -11.37 17.02
CA TYR A 240 -63.79 -9.98 16.64
C TYR A 240 -63.80 -9.09 17.89
N GLN A 241 -62.94 -8.08 17.96
CA GLN A 241 -63.36 -6.80 18.53
C GLN A 241 -62.52 -5.65 17.95
N GLN A 242 -63.21 -4.79 17.21
CA GLN A 242 -62.81 -3.42 16.92
C GLN A 242 -62.67 -2.63 18.22
N ILE A 243 -61.70 -1.71 18.27
CA ILE A 243 -61.94 -0.27 18.45
C ILE A 243 -60.92 0.46 17.56
#